data_AF-A0A1G7ZIG9-F1
#
_entry.id   AF-A0A1G7ZIG9-F1
#
_cell.length_a   1.000
_cell.length_b   1.000
_cell.length_c   1.000
_cell.angle_alpha   90.00
_cell.angle_beta   90.00
_cell.angle_gamma   90.00
#
_symmetry.space_group_name_H-M   'P 1'
#
loop_
_entity.id
_entity.type
_entity.pdbx_description
1 polymer ?
#
loop_
_entity_poly.entity_id
_entity_poly.type
_entity_poly.pdbx_seq_one_letter_code
_entity_poly.pdbx_strand_id
1 'polypeptide(L)'
;MDQDTLAETFLDQAEWRERKAAEFPDDERNTAAAKHLRALAATANEVDQTLLTAAEELFEDAPDIEVWTEMLRQEGFASEHSSAAEFVKAFISKRSSGH
;
A
#
# COMPACT_ATOMS: atom_id res chain seq x y z
N MET A 1 4.03 -9.59 9.32
CA MET A 1 2.97 -8.63 8.94
C MET A 1 1.63 -9.35 9.02
N ASP A 2 0.66 -8.77 9.70
CA ASP A 2 -0.72 -9.27 9.79
C ASP A 2 -1.70 -8.30 9.11
N GLN A 3 -3.00 -8.68 9.06
CA GLN A 3 -4.03 -7.86 8.41
C GLN A 3 -4.16 -6.48 9.04
N ASP A 4 -4.05 -6.40 10.37
CA ASP A 4 -4.18 -5.15 11.11
C ASP A 4 -3.02 -4.20 10.79
N THR A 5 -1.78 -4.70 10.82
CA THR A 5 -0.58 -3.94 10.42
C THR A 5 -0.70 -3.45 8.98
N LEU A 6 -1.23 -4.27 8.07
CA LEU A 6 -1.44 -3.90 6.67
C LEU A 6 -2.50 -2.80 6.54
N ALA A 7 -3.62 -2.92 7.26
CA ALA A 7 -4.67 -1.90 7.28
C ALA A 7 -4.13 -0.56 7.81
N GLU A 8 -3.43 -0.59 8.95
CA GLU A 8 -2.81 0.59 9.57
C GLU A 8 -1.83 1.26 8.59
N THR A 9 -1.01 0.49 7.89
CA THR A 9 -0.07 1.03 6.88
C THR A 9 -0.78 1.83 5.78
N PHE A 10 -1.92 1.32 5.27
CA PHE A 10 -2.71 2.04 4.29
C PHE A 10 -3.38 3.29 4.88
N LEU A 11 -3.87 3.22 6.11
CA LEU A 11 -4.51 4.34 6.79
C LEU A 11 -3.51 5.46 7.09
N ASP A 12 -2.32 5.15 7.59
CA ASP A 12 -1.25 6.13 7.85
C ASP A 12 -0.87 6.88 6.57
N GLN A 13 -0.76 6.15 5.44
CA GLN A 13 -0.51 6.78 4.15
C GLN A 13 -1.70 7.64 3.69
N ALA A 14 -2.94 7.19 3.91
CA ALA A 14 -4.13 7.95 3.57
C ALA A 14 -4.19 9.27 4.35
N GLU A 15 -3.90 9.24 5.65
CA GLU A 15 -3.84 10.43 6.51
C GLU A 15 -2.72 11.38 6.06
N TRP A 16 -1.56 10.84 5.68
CA TRP A 16 -0.50 11.65 5.09
C TRP A 16 -0.96 12.34 3.79
N ARG A 17 -1.71 11.63 2.94
CA ARG A 17 -2.29 12.19 1.72
C ARG A 17 -3.32 13.29 2.00
N GLU A 18 -4.14 13.15 3.02
CA GLU A 18 -5.07 14.21 3.43
C GLU A 18 -4.38 15.46 3.93
N ARG A 19 -3.30 15.29 4.71
CA ARG A 19 -2.45 16.41 5.12
C ARG A 19 -1.85 17.11 3.90
N LYS A 20 -1.44 16.35 2.88
CA LYS A 20 -0.98 16.92 1.60
C LYS A 20 -2.08 17.62 0.83
N ALA A 21 -3.31 17.08 0.82
CA ALA A 21 -4.45 17.76 0.21
C ALA A 21 -4.75 19.11 0.91
N ALA A 22 -4.56 19.21 2.22
CA ALA A 22 -4.69 20.46 2.95
C ALA A 22 -3.57 21.47 2.62
N GLU A 23 -2.34 21.00 2.39
CA GLU A 23 -1.20 21.82 1.95
C GLU A 23 -1.34 22.27 0.47
N PHE A 24 -1.97 21.45 -0.37
CA PHE A 24 -2.11 21.65 -1.81
C PHE A 24 -3.59 21.46 -2.25
N PRO A 25 -4.48 22.40 -1.90
CA PRO A 25 -5.92 22.24 -2.07
C PRO A 25 -6.38 22.15 -3.53
N ASP A 26 -5.61 22.70 -4.47
CA ASP A 26 -5.90 22.62 -5.91
C ASP A 26 -5.46 21.28 -6.54
N ASP A 27 -4.72 20.43 -5.80
CA ASP A 27 -4.30 19.11 -6.24
C ASP A 27 -5.23 18.01 -5.70
N GLU A 28 -6.34 17.79 -6.41
CA GLU A 28 -7.36 16.80 -6.06
C GLU A 28 -6.83 15.36 -6.01
N ARG A 29 -5.67 15.08 -6.60
CA ARG A 29 -5.07 13.74 -6.64
C ARG A 29 -4.75 13.24 -5.23
N ASN A 30 -4.37 14.11 -4.30
CA ASN A 30 -4.11 13.70 -2.92
C ASN A 30 -5.39 13.22 -2.21
N THR A 31 -6.52 13.91 -2.42
CA THR A 31 -7.82 13.50 -1.88
C THR A 31 -8.29 12.18 -2.50
N ALA A 32 -8.15 12.02 -3.81
CA ALA A 32 -8.49 10.78 -4.51
C ALA A 32 -7.65 9.60 -4.00
N ALA A 33 -6.33 9.78 -3.89
CA ALA A 33 -5.44 8.75 -3.37
C ALA A 33 -5.71 8.38 -1.91
N ALA A 34 -6.00 9.37 -1.05
CA ALA A 34 -6.39 9.08 0.33
C ALA A 34 -7.66 8.20 0.40
N LYS A 35 -8.65 8.47 -0.45
CA LYS A 35 -9.86 7.65 -0.55
C LYS A 35 -9.54 6.23 -1.03
N HIS A 36 -8.66 6.10 -2.03
CA HIS A 36 -8.23 4.80 -2.55
C HIS A 36 -7.52 3.96 -1.48
N LEU A 37 -6.57 4.55 -0.77
CA LEU A 37 -5.85 3.90 0.33
C LEU A 37 -6.79 3.45 1.46
N ARG A 38 -7.82 4.23 1.80
CA ARG A 38 -8.85 3.77 2.74
C ARG A 38 -9.67 2.59 2.23
N ALA A 39 -9.96 2.55 0.94
CA ALA A 39 -10.64 1.40 0.34
C ALA A 39 -9.75 0.15 0.41
N LEU A 40 -8.45 0.28 0.18
CA LEU A 40 -7.49 -0.81 0.39
C LEU A 40 -7.48 -1.29 1.85
N ALA A 41 -7.38 -0.36 2.81
CA ALA A 41 -7.41 -0.69 4.23
C ALA A 41 -8.67 -1.48 4.62
N ALA A 42 -9.84 -1.13 4.07
CA ALA A 42 -11.10 -1.82 4.33
C ALA A 42 -11.12 -3.27 3.83
N THR A 43 -10.26 -3.63 2.88
CA THR A 43 -10.13 -5.00 2.34
C THR A 43 -8.98 -5.79 3.00
N ALA A 44 -8.21 -5.19 3.91
CA ALA A 44 -7.03 -5.83 4.49
C ALA A 44 -7.37 -7.09 5.28
N ASN A 45 -8.54 -7.13 5.93
CA ASN A 45 -9.04 -8.30 6.66
C ASN A 45 -9.39 -9.50 5.75
N GLU A 46 -9.56 -9.28 4.44
CA GLU A 46 -9.83 -10.33 3.45
C GLU A 46 -8.54 -10.97 2.92
N VAL A 47 -7.38 -10.44 3.29
CA VAL A 47 -6.09 -10.95 2.84
C VAL A 47 -5.75 -12.25 3.58
N ASP A 48 -5.51 -13.30 2.79
CA ASP A 48 -5.10 -14.60 3.31
C ASP A 48 -3.78 -14.47 4.08
N GLN A 49 -3.74 -15.04 5.29
CA GLN A 49 -2.55 -14.99 6.15
C GLN A 49 -1.31 -15.60 5.48
N THR A 50 -1.48 -16.64 4.67
CA THR A 50 -0.38 -17.28 3.93
C THR A 50 0.25 -16.34 2.91
N LEU A 51 -0.54 -15.43 2.32
CA LEU A 51 -0.04 -14.42 1.40
C LEU A 51 0.77 -13.36 2.14
N LEU A 52 0.31 -12.94 3.32
CA LEU A 52 1.05 -11.99 4.16
C LEU A 52 2.37 -12.57 4.65
N THR A 53 2.37 -13.83 5.07
CA THR A 53 3.59 -14.54 5.46
C THR A 53 4.58 -14.63 4.29
N ALA A 54 4.12 -14.96 3.09
CA ALA A 54 4.98 -14.99 1.90
C ALA A 54 5.56 -13.61 1.56
N ALA A 55 4.80 -12.52 1.75
CA ALA A 55 5.31 -11.17 1.57
C ALA A 55 6.36 -10.80 2.62
N GLU A 56 6.14 -11.18 3.89
CA GLU A 56 7.08 -10.95 4.99
C GLU A 56 8.39 -11.73 4.81
N GLU A 57 8.33 -12.97 4.32
CA GLU A 57 9.52 -13.77 4.01
C GLU A 57 10.39 -13.14 2.90
N LEU A 58 9.79 -12.37 1.99
CA LEU A 58 10.49 -11.63 0.94
C LEU A 58 10.99 -10.25 1.38
N PHE A 59 10.66 -9.85 2.61
CA PHE A 59 10.95 -8.56 3.20
C PHE A 59 12.22 -8.68 4.06
N GLU A 60 13.36 -8.90 3.41
CA GLU A 60 14.61 -9.25 4.11
C GLU A 60 15.47 -8.03 4.46
N ASP A 61 15.43 -6.93 3.68
CA ASP A 61 16.37 -5.81 3.84
C ASP A 61 15.80 -4.39 3.58
N ALA A 62 16.63 -3.36 3.78
CA ALA A 62 16.29 -1.96 3.51
C ALA A 62 15.75 -1.66 2.09
N PRO A 63 16.27 -2.27 1.00
CA PRO A 63 15.68 -2.11 -0.33
C PRO A 63 14.21 -2.54 -0.41
N ASP A 64 13.78 -3.48 0.43
CA ASP A 64 12.42 -4.00 0.41
C ASP A 64 11.45 -3.03 1.07
N ILE A 65 11.91 -2.36 2.14
CA ILE A 65 11.22 -1.22 2.74
C ILE A 65 11.04 -0.11 1.70
N GLU A 66 12.07 0.20 0.91
CA GLU A 66 11.99 1.24 -0.13
C GLU A 66 11.00 0.86 -1.24
N VAL A 67 11.05 -0.38 -1.74
CA VAL A 67 10.12 -0.86 -2.77
C VAL A 67 8.67 -0.82 -2.26
N TRP A 68 8.43 -1.30 -1.04
CA TRP A 68 7.10 -1.26 -0.43
C TRP A 68 6.59 0.16 -0.23
N THR A 69 7.43 1.03 0.32
CA THR A 69 7.09 2.45 0.55
C THR A 69 6.81 3.17 -0.76
N GLU A 70 7.59 2.90 -1.80
CA GLU A 70 7.37 3.49 -3.12
C GLU A 70 6.05 2.99 -3.73
N MET A 71 5.77 1.69 -3.68
CA MET A 71 4.48 1.15 -4.13
C MET A 71 3.32 1.83 -3.39
N LEU A 72 3.41 1.93 -2.07
CA LEU A 72 2.40 2.58 -1.23
C LEU A 72 2.20 4.06 -1.58
N ARG A 73 3.27 4.77 -1.94
CA ARG A 73 3.18 6.16 -2.42
C ARG A 73 2.51 6.26 -3.78
N GLN A 74 2.69 5.29 -4.66
CA GLN A 74 2.12 5.33 -6.01
C GLN A 74 0.63 4.95 -6.06
N GLU A 75 0.09 4.37 -4.98
CA GLU A 75 -1.34 4.07 -4.86
C GLU A 75 -2.22 5.33 -4.98
N GLY A 76 -3.19 5.28 -5.89
CA GLY A 76 -4.06 6.40 -6.23
C GLY A 76 -3.40 7.47 -7.13
N PHE A 77 -2.22 7.18 -7.70
CA PHE A 77 -1.53 8.04 -8.67
C PHE A 77 -1.16 7.26 -9.93
N ALA A 78 -0.11 6.44 -9.84
CA ALA A 78 0.42 5.66 -10.96
C ALA A 78 0.01 4.18 -10.86
N SER A 79 -0.52 3.76 -9.72
CA SER A 79 -1.02 2.41 -9.48
C SER A 79 -2.33 2.51 -8.69
N GLU A 80 -3.25 1.61 -8.98
CA GLU A 80 -4.54 1.52 -8.29
C GLU A 80 -4.92 0.05 -8.16
N HIS A 81 -4.42 -0.60 -7.12
CA HIS A 81 -4.84 -1.98 -6.85
C HIS A 81 -6.28 -2.00 -6.34
N SER A 82 -7.07 -3.00 -6.74
CA SER A 82 -8.50 -3.05 -6.37
C SER A 82 -8.72 -3.59 -4.95
N SER A 83 -7.69 -4.20 -4.35
CA SER A 83 -7.73 -4.76 -3.00
C SER A 83 -6.34 -4.83 -2.39
N ALA A 84 -6.29 -4.92 -1.05
CA ALA A 84 -5.06 -5.16 -0.30
C ALA A 84 -4.35 -6.45 -0.77
N ALA A 85 -5.11 -7.50 -1.12
CA ALA A 85 -4.55 -8.74 -1.63
C ALA A 85 -3.83 -8.56 -2.99
N GLU A 86 -4.37 -7.74 -3.88
CA GLU A 86 -3.71 -7.41 -5.15
C GLU A 86 -2.42 -6.63 -4.93
N PHE A 87 -2.43 -5.65 -4.02
CA PHE A 87 -1.23 -4.90 -3.65
C PHE A 87 -0.12 -5.82 -3.14
N VAL A 88 -0.44 -6.73 -2.21
CA VAL A 88 0.54 -7.68 -1.65
C VAL A 88 1.06 -8.65 -2.73
N LYS A 89 0.20 -9.15 -3.61
CA LYS A 89 0.62 -9.99 -4.75
C LYS A 89 1.54 -9.25 -5.70
N ALA A 90 1.29 -7.97 -5.95
CA ALA A 90 2.14 -7.14 -6.79
C ALA A 90 3.52 -6.95 -6.16
N PHE A 91 3.59 -6.75 -4.84
CA PHE A 91 4.86 -6.67 -4.11
C PHE A 91 5.66 -7.97 -4.24
N ILE A 92 5.03 -9.11 -3.93
CA ILE A 92 5.65 -10.44 -4.08
C ILE A 92 6.14 -10.66 -5.51
N SER A 93 5.31 -10.31 -6.51
CA SER A 93 5.66 -10.45 -7.92
C SER A 93 6.87 -9.59 -8.30
N LYS A 94 6.92 -8.35 -7.80
CA LYS A 94 8.04 -7.42 -8.06
C LYS A 94 9.34 -7.90 -7.41
N ARG A 95 9.26 -8.48 -6.20
CA ARG A 95 10.43 -9.05 -5.49
C ARG A 95 10.93 -10.34 -6.12
N SER A 96 10.02 -11.23 -6.50
CA SER A 96 10.38 -12.52 -7.12
C SER A 96 10.87 -12.39 -8.57
N SER A 97 10.53 -11.30 -9.27
CA SER A 97 10.92 -11.10 -10.68
C SER A 97 12.32 -10.51 -10.89
N GLY A 98 13.08 -10.18 -9.84
CA GLY A 98 14.52 -9.86 -9.91
C GLY A 98 14.95 -8.96 -11.08
N HIS A 99 14.58 -7.68 -11.05
CA HIS A 99 15.19 -6.63 -11.88
C HIS A 99 15.64 -5.46 -11.02
#